data_AF-A0A821SNR1-F1
#
_entry.id   AF-A0A821SNR1-F1
#
_cell.length_a   1.000
_cell.length_b   1.000
_cell.length_c   1.000
_cell.angle_alpha   90.00
_cell.angle_beta   90.00
_cell.angle_gamma   90.00
#
_symmetry.space_group_name_H-M   'P 1'
#
loop_
_entity.id
_entity.type
_entity.pdbx_description
1 polymer ?
#
loop_
_entity_poly.entity_id
_entity_poly.type
_entity_poly.pdbx_seq_one_letter_code
_entity_poly.pdbx_strand_id
1 'polypeptide(L)'
;TLPTTAKLRYRAYITCIVLILSTCFTIYTIGFLAIGSWLSVYYTSEQLLQGNSSVNPWYISFIVTVTGFNQNGLSPFSDGLARFVHDVYINVFVMMVVMSGTSFFPVILRNVVILARCLSPWRHKVIFDYILLNNHCLSTLLFPSLQTRIYLFVTILLYILGVSISLILDLHSVHFAVYPSGIRVLIFIFHTVNTRFSGFQTVDINLFASATLLVYLLLMATKPQMLCALDETPLELSWLALQAQGKVKAETKPMVNINDSPGLAASSDRKGSTVSVSTAGVLPIRYVQRFLRRQSLATKNLARQHFTNTQLIDTTNRRPQRLKYLRSRLFLIYFIRALIKHTVSFIILTRTWLFFFIFLICAIEYRKLAPVDPHITIFKIVFEIISAFGTVGLTLGYPDVSSSFATVLSPASKTIIATTMLMGRHRGLLASMKDQEAIEHSAIDLLNRRREEIILKYQQTTLDTNTTDQKISDELITQF
;
A
#
# COMPACT_ATOMS: atom_id res chain seq x y z
N THR A 1 -3.25 7.68 -39.68
CA THR A 1 -3.64 8.81 -38.81
C THR A 1 -3.42 8.42 -37.36
N LEU A 2 -2.56 9.15 -36.63
CA LEU A 2 -2.43 8.94 -35.18
C LEU A 2 -3.80 9.21 -34.52
N PRO A 3 -4.27 8.34 -33.61
CA PRO A 3 -5.54 8.57 -32.93
C PRO A 3 -5.49 9.90 -32.19
N THR A 4 -6.57 10.69 -32.28
CA THR A 4 -6.73 11.89 -31.45
C THR A 4 -6.57 11.51 -29.97
N THR A 5 -5.99 12.41 -29.16
CA THR A 5 -5.68 12.17 -27.74
C THR A 5 -6.89 11.66 -26.95
N ALA A 6 -8.09 12.16 -27.27
CA ALA A 6 -9.36 11.70 -26.70
C ALA A 6 -9.70 10.24 -27.06
N LYS A 7 -9.52 9.83 -28.32
CA LYS A 7 -9.76 8.44 -28.75
C LYS A 7 -8.77 7.47 -28.11
N LEU A 8 -7.53 7.90 -27.88
CA LEU A 8 -6.52 7.08 -27.18
C LEU A 8 -6.89 6.88 -25.70
N ARG A 9 -7.31 7.95 -25.01
CA ARG A 9 -7.79 7.88 -23.61
C ARG A 9 -8.96 6.92 -23.44
N TYR A 10 -9.99 7.06 -24.27
CA TYR A 10 -11.17 6.19 -24.22
C TYR A 10 -10.82 4.70 -24.44
N ARG A 11 -9.97 4.42 -25.44
CA ARG A 11 -9.50 3.04 -25.69
C ARG A 11 -8.67 2.49 -24.54
N ALA A 12 -7.80 3.30 -23.95
CA ALA A 12 -7.01 2.91 -22.79
C ALA A 12 -7.90 2.58 -21.58
N TYR A 13 -8.95 3.36 -21.33
CA TYR A 13 -9.90 3.13 -20.25
C TYR A 13 -10.66 1.80 -20.42
N ILE A 14 -11.24 1.57 -21.61
CA ILE A 14 -11.92 0.29 -21.91
C ILE A 14 -10.95 -0.88 -21.75
N THR A 15 -9.75 -0.76 -22.31
CA THR A 15 -8.73 -1.83 -22.22
C THR A 15 -8.37 -2.12 -20.77
N CYS A 16 -8.25 -1.08 -19.93
CA CYS A 16 -7.97 -1.23 -18.51
C CYS A 16 -9.09 -1.97 -17.77
N ILE A 17 -10.36 -1.61 -18.02
CA ILE A 17 -11.52 -2.32 -17.44
C ILE A 17 -11.54 -3.79 -17.87
N VAL A 18 -11.35 -4.05 -19.16
CA VAL A 18 -11.34 -5.42 -19.69
C VAL A 18 -10.22 -6.24 -19.05
N LEU A 19 -9.02 -5.66 -18.88
CA LEU A 19 -7.91 -6.31 -18.21
C LEU A 19 -8.22 -6.62 -16.74
N ILE A 20 -8.84 -5.68 -16.02
CA ILE A 20 -9.24 -5.88 -14.61
C ILE A 20 -10.25 -7.02 -14.50
N LEU A 21 -11.33 -6.97 -15.28
CA LEU A 21 -12.37 -8.01 -15.28
C LEU A 21 -11.83 -9.37 -15.69
N SER A 22 -10.99 -9.42 -16.73
CA SER A 22 -10.32 -10.64 -17.18
C SER A 22 -9.37 -11.21 -16.13
N THR A 23 -8.64 -10.36 -15.40
CA THR A 23 -7.76 -10.79 -14.31
C THR A 23 -8.58 -11.39 -13.16
N CYS A 24 -9.67 -10.72 -12.74
CA CYS A 24 -10.55 -11.25 -11.69
C CYS A 24 -11.18 -12.60 -12.10
N PHE A 25 -11.69 -12.69 -13.33
CA PHE A 25 -12.26 -13.94 -13.85
C PHE A 25 -11.23 -15.08 -13.91
N THR A 26 -10.01 -14.80 -14.35
CA THR A 26 -8.91 -15.78 -14.34
C THR A 26 -8.58 -16.27 -12.92
N ILE A 27 -8.54 -15.38 -11.93
CA ILE A 27 -8.28 -15.77 -10.54
C ILE A 27 -9.44 -16.60 -9.97
N TYR A 28 -10.69 -16.20 -10.23
CA TYR A 28 -11.86 -16.97 -9.79
C TYR A 28 -11.91 -18.36 -10.40
N THR A 29 -11.63 -18.51 -11.69
CA THR A 29 -11.62 -19.81 -12.37
C THR A 29 -10.51 -20.71 -11.84
N ILE A 30 -9.29 -20.19 -11.65
CA ILE A 30 -8.18 -20.97 -11.06
C ILE A 30 -8.52 -21.42 -9.64
N GLY A 31 -9.01 -20.52 -8.78
CA GLY A 31 -9.38 -20.86 -7.40
C GLY A 31 -10.51 -21.88 -7.34
N PHE A 32 -11.56 -21.69 -8.15
CA PHE A 32 -12.71 -22.58 -8.22
C PHE A 32 -12.31 -24.00 -8.64
N LEU A 33 -11.48 -24.13 -9.69
CA LEU A 33 -11.02 -25.42 -10.19
C LEU A 33 -10.07 -26.10 -9.19
N ALA A 34 -9.10 -25.37 -8.62
CA ALA A 34 -8.13 -25.93 -7.68
C ALA A 34 -8.82 -26.44 -6.40
N ILE A 35 -9.60 -25.60 -5.73
CA ILE A 35 -10.27 -25.97 -4.47
C ILE A 35 -11.37 -27.00 -4.74
N GLY A 36 -12.11 -26.85 -5.84
CA GLY A 36 -13.25 -27.71 -6.16
C GLY A 36 -12.84 -29.12 -6.54
N SER A 37 -11.81 -29.26 -7.38
CA SER A 37 -11.27 -30.57 -7.76
C SER A 37 -10.74 -31.31 -6.54
N TRP A 38 -9.97 -30.64 -5.67
CA TRP A 38 -9.46 -31.25 -4.44
C TRP A 38 -10.58 -31.71 -3.49
N LEU A 39 -11.56 -30.84 -3.23
CA LEU A 39 -12.70 -31.18 -2.38
C LEU A 39 -13.50 -32.36 -2.93
N SER A 40 -13.68 -32.43 -4.26
CA SER A 40 -14.45 -33.51 -4.89
C SER A 40 -13.78 -34.88 -4.84
N VAL A 41 -12.44 -34.93 -4.78
CA VAL A 41 -11.67 -36.18 -4.82
C VAL A 41 -11.38 -36.71 -3.41
N TYR A 42 -11.04 -35.82 -2.47
CA TYR A 42 -10.51 -36.24 -1.17
C TYR A 42 -11.51 -36.21 -0.03
N TYR A 43 -12.64 -35.51 -0.16
CA TYR A 43 -13.63 -35.40 0.92
C TYR A 43 -14.88 -36.20 0.62
N THR A 44 -15.32 -36.95 1.62
CA THR A 44 -16.60 -37.64 1.58
C THR A 44 -17.74 -36.70 1.95
N SER A 45 -18.96 -37.03 1.51
CA SER A 45 -20.17 -36.26 1.80
C SER A 45 -20.40 -36.06 3.30
N GLU A 46 -19.92 -36.99 4.15
CA GLU A 46 -20.01 -36.91 5.62
C GLU A 46 -19.13 -35.79 6.21
N GLN A 47 -17.92 -35.59 5.68
CA GLN A 47 -17.02 -34.52 6.15
C GLN A 47 -17.49 -33.12 5.72
N LEU A 48 -18.34 -33.05 4.69
CA LEU A 48 -18.92 -31.81 4.16
C LEU A 48 -20.35 -31.56 4.64
N LEU A 49 -20.77 -32.23 5.71
CA LEU A 49 -22.07 -31.99 6.34
C LEU A 49 -22.12 -30.60 6.99
N GLN A 50 -23.26 -29.94 6.83
CA GLN A 50 -23.66 -28.77 7.60
C GLN A 50 -25.10 -29.03 8.09
N GLY A 51 -25.25 -29.34 9.37
CA GLY A 51 -26.52 -29.86 9.89
C GLY A 51 -26.88 -31.20 9.25
N ASN A 52 -28.10 -31.32 8.72
CA ASN A 52 -28.61 -32.57 8.15
C ASN A 52 -28.35 -32.74 6.64
N SER A 53 -27.59 -31.83 6.01
CA SER A 53 -27.38 -31.86 4.55
C SER A 53 -25.90 -31.71 4.19
N SER A 54 -25.44 -32.51 3.23
CA SER A 54 -24.09 -32.42 2.66
C SER A 54 -24.02 -31.27 1.68
N VAL A 55 -23.06 -30.37 1.87
CA VAL A 55 -22.85 -29.23 0.97
C VAL A 55 -22.02 -29.68 -0.24
N ASN A 56 -22.43 -29.28 -1.44
CA ASN A 56 -21.72 -29.64 -2.67
C ASN A 56 -20.27 -29.07 -2.67
N PRO A 57 -19.23 -29.89 -2.94
CA PRO A 57 -17.83 -29.47 -3.05
C PRO A 57 -17.59 -28.25 -3.94
N TRP A 58 -18.25 -28.19 -5.10
CA TRP A 58 -18.10 -27.11 -6.07
C TRP A 58 -18.74 -25.81 -5.57
N TYR A 59 -19.85 -25.91 -4.84
CA TYR A 59 -20.47 -24.74 -4.21
C TYR A 59 -19.57 -24.16 -3.11
N ILE A 60 -18.96 -25.01 -2.29
CA ILE A 60 -17.98 -24.58 -1.28
C ILE A 60 -16.80 -23.88 -1.96
N SER A 61 -16.25 -24.49 -3.02
CA SER A 61 -15.14 -23.91 -3.78
C SER A 61 -15.50 -22.54 -4.36
N PHE A 62 -16.70 -22.38 -4.92
CA PHE A 62 -17.18 -21.10 -5.44
C PHE A 62 -17.26 -20.03 -4.34
N ILE A 63 -17.93 -20.34 -3.22
CA ILE A 63 -18.09 -19.39 -2.12
C ILE A 63 -16.72 -19.00 -1.56
N VAL A 64 -15.88 -19.96 -1.19
CA VAL A 64 -14.56 -19.71 -0.60
C VAL A 64 -13.66 -18.91 -1.54
N THR A 65 -13.71 -19.18 -2.86
CA THR A 65 -12.91 -18.45 -3.84
C THR A 65 -13.37 -17.00 -3.99
N VAL A 66 -14.68 -16.78 -4.17
CA VAL A 66 -15.26 -15.44 -4.33
C VAL A 66 -15.09 -14.61 -3.07
N THR A 67 -15.36 -15.20 -1.90
CA THR A 67 -15.27 -14.48 -0.62
C THR A 67 -13.82 -14.29 -0.20
N GLY A 68 -12.92 -15.22 -0.50
CA GLY A 68 -11.49 -15.08 -0.24
C GLY A 68 -10.85 -13.96 -1.06
N PHE A 69 -11.07 -13.94 -2.38
CA PHE A 69 -10.50 -12.91 -3.25
C PHE A 69 -11.07 -11.51 -2.96
N ASN A 70 -12.39 -11.43 -2.70
CA ASN A 70 -13.04 -10.17 -2.32
C ASN A 70 -12.79 -9.77 -0.86
N GLN A 71 -12.14 -10.65 -0.08
CA GLN A 71 -11.78 -10.47 1.32
C GLN A 71 -12.99 -10.19 2.22
N ASN A 72 -14.02 -11.04 2.06
CA ASN A 72 -15.26 -11.00 2.83
C ASN A 72 -15.28 -12.04 3.97
N GLY A 73 -14.58 -13.16 3.83
CA GLY A 73 -14.50 -14.17 4.90
C GLY A 73 -15.68 -15.09 5.11
N LEU A 74 -16.69 -14.97 4.26
CA LEU A 74 -17.89 -15.79 4.39
C LEU A 74 -17.56 -17.23 4.01
N SER A 75 -17.76 -18.14 4.96
CA SER A 75 -17.70 -19.59 4.77
C SER A 75 -19.12 -20.14 4.67
N PRO A 76 -19.38 -21.19 3.88
CA PRO A 76 -20.66 -21.90 3.91
C PRO A 76 -20.89 -22.67 5.24
N PHE A 77 -19.86 -22.84 6.07
CA PHE A 77 -19.92 -23.59 7.31
C PHE A 77 -19.98 -22.67 8.55
N SER A 78 -20.67 -23.12 9.60
CA SER A 78 -20.70 -22.44 10.91
C SER A 78 -19.31 -22.32 11.54
N ASP A 79 -18.46 -23.33 11.30
CA ASP A 79 -17.16 -23.45 11.95
C ASP A 79 -16.06 -22.76 11.14
N GLY A 80 -16.43 -21.94 10.16
CA GLY A 80 -15.51 -21.30 9.24
C GLY A 80 -14.81 -22.33 8.34
N LEU A 81 -13.49 -22.42 8.43
CA LEU A 81 -12.67 -23.42 7.73
C LEU A 81 -11.96 -24.36 8.72
N ALA A 82 -12.46 -24.47 9.96
CA ALA A 82 -11.81 -25.26 11.01
C ALA A 82 -11.72 -26.76 10.72
N ARG A 83 -12.65 -27.28 9.92
CA ARG A 83 -12.60 -28.67 9.45
C ARG A 83 -11.40 -28.99 8.53
N PHE A 84 -10.76 -27.97 7.96
CA PHE A 84 -9.65 -28.12 7.01
C PHE A 84 -8.27 -27.81 7.63
N VAL A 85 -8.16 -27.80 8.96
CA VAL A 85 -6.89 -27.47 9.67
C VAL A 85 -5.72 -28.35 9.21
N HIS A 86 -5.97 -29.65 9.02
CA HIS A 86 -4.93 -30.60 8.65
C HIS A 86 -4.61 -30.59 7.15
N ASP A 87 -5.45 -29.95 6.34
CA ASP A 87 -5.35 -30.02 4.89
C ASP A 87 -4.50 -28.89 4.33
N VAL A 88 -3.23 -29.24 4.09
CA VAL A 88 -2.23 -28.32 3.56
C VAL A 88 -2.66 -27.73 2.22
N TYR A 89 -3.25 -28.53 1.34
CA TYR A 89 -3.68 -28.09 0.02
C TYR A 89 -4.72 -26.95 0.10
N ILE A 90 -5.80 -27.16 0.85
CA ILE A 90 -6.86 -26.15 0.99
C ILE A 90 -6.31 -24.90 1.63
N ASN A 91 -5.55 -25.03 2.73
CA ASN A 91 -5.00 -23.87 3.43
C ASN A 91 -4.08 -23.05 2.51
N VAL A 92 -3.21 -23.69 1.72
CA VAL A 92 -2.32 -22.99 0.78
C VAL A 92 -3.10 -22.30 -0.33
N PHE A 93 -4.05 -22.97 -0.97
CA PHE A 93 -4.83 -22.37 -2.06
C PHE A 93 -5.76 -21.26 -1.60
N VAL A 94 -6.41 -21.41 -0.44
CA VAL A 94 -7.21 -20.34 0.16
C VAL A 94 -6.34 -19.12 0.47
N MET A 95 -5.16 -19.31 1.07
CA MET A 95 -4.22 -18.21 1.30
C MET A 95 -3.78 -17.54 0.00
N MET A 96 -3.49 -18.30 -1.07
CA MET A 96 -3.13 -17.74 -2.37
C MET A 96 -4.25 -16.88 -2.94
N VAL A 97 -5.50 -17.35 -2.89
CA VAL A 97 -6.67 -16.60 -3.35
C VAL A 97 -6.85 -15.32 -2.53
N VAL A 98 -6.77 -15.40 -1.20
CA VAL A 98 -6.90 -14.23 -0.30
C VAL A 98 -5.80 -13.19 -0.56
N MET A 99 -4.56 -13.66 -0.72
CA MET A 99 -3.39 -12.82 -1.01
C MET A 99 -3.51 -12.16 -2.40
N SER A 100 -4.05 -12.87 -3.39
CA SER A 100 -4.26 -12.35 -4.76
C SER A 100 -5.33 -11.25 -4.84
N GLY A 101 -6.15 -11.12 -3.80
CA GLY A 101 -7.06 -10.00 -3.61
C GLY A 101 -6.32 -8.67 -3.40
N THR A 102 -6.90 -7.78 -2.62
CA THR A 102 -6.46 -6.38 -2.54
C THR A 102 -4.97 -6.17 -2.17
N SER A 103 -4.32 -7.15 -1.52
CA SER A 103 -2.91 -7.10 -1.09
C SER A 103 -1.91 -7.22 -2.23
N PHE A 104 -2.15 -8.08 -3.23
CA PHE A 104 -1.26 -8.23 -4.38
C PHE A 104 -1.91 -7.85 -5.70
N PHE A 105 -3.20 -7.53 -5.71
CA PHE A 105 -3.89 -7.10 -6.92
C PHE A 105 -3.17 -5.98 -7.69
N PRO A 106 -2.63 -4.90 -7.04
CA PRO A 106 -1.87 -3.88 -7.76
C PRO A 106 -0.62 -4.42 -8.49
N VAL A 107 0.05 -5.41 -7.88
CA VAL A 107 1.25 -6.04 -8.42
C VAL A 107 0.88 -6.99 -9.56
N ILE A 108 -0.17 -7.80 -9.37
CA ILE A 108 -0.70 -8.73 -10.36
C ILE A 108 -1.16 -7.96 -11.59
N LEU A 109 -2.00 -6.93 -11.41
CA LEU A 109 -2.53 -6.11 -12.51
C LEU A 109 -1.41 -5.49 -13.33
N ARG A 110 -0.37 -4.95 -12.67
CA ARG A 110 0.78 -4.36 -13.36
C ARG A 110 1.57 -5.39 -14.17
N ASN A 111 1.78 -6.59 -13.63
CA ASN A 111 2.44 -7.68 -14.35
C ASN A 111 1.59 -8.17 -15.53
N VAL A 112 0.25 -8.23 -15.39
CA VAL A 112 -0.67 -8.56 -16.47
C VAL A 112 -0.62 -7.52 -17.59
N VAL A 113 -0.57 -6.22 -17.26
CA VAL A 113 -0.42 -5.14 -18.27
C VAL A 113 0.92 -5.28 -19.03
N ILE A 114 2.01 -5.59 -18.32
CA ILE A 114 3.33 -5.81 -18.95
C ILE A 114 3.29 -7.06 -19.85
N LEU A 115 2.67 -8.14 -19.39
CA LEU A 115 2.51 -9.37 -20.17
C LEU A 115 1.66 -9.13 -21.42
N ALA A 116 0.53 -8.44 -21.29
CA ALA A 116 -0.33 -8.06 -22.41
C ALA A 116 0.42 -7.17 -23.42
N ARG A 117 1.28 -6.26 -22.94
CA ARG A 117 2.15 -5.45 -23.80
C ARG A 117 3.15 -6.32 -24.59
N CYS A 118 3.74 -7.34 -23.96
CA CYS A 118 4.68 -8.24 -24.60
C CYS A 118 4.01 -9.11 -25.68
N LEU A 119 2.80 -9.58 -25.41
CA LEU A 119 2.02 -10.43 -26.33
C LEU A 119 1.37 -9.63 -27.47
N SER A 120 1.19 -8.33 -27.29
CA SER A 120 0.44 -7.49 -28.21
C SER A 120 1.24 -7.07 -29.45
N PRO A 121 0.60 -7.02 -30.65
CA PRO A 121 1.18 -6.43 -31.86
C PRO A 121 1.59 -4.96 -31.66
N TRP A 122 2.58 -4.52 -32.45
CA TRP A 122 3.19 -3.17 -32.37
C TRP A 122 2.18 -2.01 -32.35
N ARG A 123 1.05 -2.14 -33.08
CA ARG A 123 0.00 -1.10 -33.13
C ARG A 123 -0.69 -0.84 -31.79
N HIS A 124 -0.81 -1.86 -30.94
CA HIS A 124 -1.50 -1.76 -29.65
C HIS A 124 -0.54 -1.53 -28.46
N LYS A 125 0.78 -1.68 -28.65
CA LYS A 125 1.79 -1.37 -27.63
C LYS A 125 1.69 0.06 -27.11
N VAL A 126 1.33 1.00 -28.00
CA VAL A 126 1.12 2.42 -27.65
C VAL A 126 0.03 2.59 -26.59
N ILE A 127 -1.02 1.75 -26.61
CA ILE A 127 -2.13 1.82 -25.64
C ILE A 127 -1.65 1.36 -24.26
N PHE A 128 -0.89 0.25 -24.19
CA PHE A 128 -0.35 -0.25 -22.93
C PHE A 128 0.72 0.68 -22.35
N ASP A 129 1.53 1.30 -23.20
CA ASP A 129 2.48 2.34 -22.79
C ASP A 129 1.75 3.56 -22.25
N TYR A 130 0.64 3.96 -22.86
CA TYR A 130 -0.21 5.03 -22.34
C TYR A 130 -0.80 4.69 -20.96
N ILE A 131 -1.24 3.44 -20.75
CA ILE A 131 -1.76 2.97 -19.47
C ILE A 131 -0.67 2.99 -18.38
N LEU A 132 0.53 2.51 -18.71
CA LEU A 132 1.67 2.47 -17.77
C LEU A 132 2.26 3.85 -17.45
N LEU A 133 2.03 4.86 -18.30
CA LEU A 133 2.41 6.25 -18.02
C LEU A 133 1.34 6.99 -17.21
N ASN A 134 0.06 6.78 -17.48
CA ASN A 134 -1.05 7.50 -16.82
C ASN A 134 -1.75 6.62 -15.76
N ASN A 135 -0.95 5.99 -14.89
CA ASN A 135 -1.41 4.93 -13.99
C ASN A 135 -2.59 5.38 -13.09
N HIS A 136 -2.50 6.55 -12.46
CA HIS A 136 -3.48 7.04 -11.48
C HIS A 136 -4.79 7.56 -12.09
N CYS A 137 -4.74 8.13 -13.30
CA CYS A 137 -5.95 8.64 -13.96
C CYS A 137 -6.89 7.52 -14.45
N LEU A 138 -6.36 6.32 -14.69
CA LEU A 138 -7.08 5.19 -15.28
C LEU A 138 -7.59 4.20 -14.23
N SER A 139 -6.81 3.93 -13.17
CA SER A 139 -7.22 3.05 -12.08
C SER A 139 -6.47 3.39 -10.79
N THR A 140 -7.20 3.54 -9.69
CA THR A 140 -6.64 3.77 -8.35
C THR A 140 -5.78 2.61 -7.85
N LEU A 141 -5.91 1.43 -8.46
CA LEU A 141 -5.18 0.21 -8.09
C LEU A 141 -3.89 0.02 -8.90
N LEU A 142 -3.63 0.87 -9.91
CA LEU A 142 -2.41 0.80 -10.71
C LEU A 142 -1.40 1.83 -10.19
N PHE A 143 -0.38 1.35 -9.48
CA PHE A 143 0.68 2.22 -8.96
C PHE A 143 1.85 2.36 -9.95
N PRO A 144 2.57 3.49 -9.92
CA PRO A 144 3.90 3.65 -10.50
C PRO A 144 4.85 2.51 -10.17
N SER A 145 5.86 2.33 -11.03
CA SER A 145 6.79 1.19 -10.94
C SER A 145 7.56 1.10 -9.63
N LEU A 146 8.00 2.24 -9.11
CA LEU A 146 8.75 2.32 -7.85
C LEU A 146 7.83 2.08 -6.66
N GLN A 147 6.65 2.69 -6.66
CA GLN A 147 5.67 2.56 -5.60
C GLN A 147 5.12 1.14 -5.49
N THR A 148 4.87 0.47 -6.61
CA THR A 148 4.49 -0.96 -6.62
C THR A 148 5.55 -1.83 -5.94
N ARG A 149 6.84 -1.54 -6.16
CA ARG A 149 7.95 -2.29 -5.53
C ARG A 149 8.07 -2.00 -4.04
N ILE A 150 7.94 -0.74 -3.63
CA ILE A 150 7.93 -0.34 -2.22
C ILE A 150 6.73 -0.98 -1.51
N TYR A 151 5.55 -0.92 -2.12
CA TYR A 151 4.33 -1.53 -1.60
C TYR A 151 4.46 -3.04 -1.42
N LEU A 152 5.02 -3.73 -2.42
CA LEU A 152 5.31 -5.16 -2.33
C LEU A 152 6.26 -5.47 -1.17
N PHE A 153 7.36 -4.72 -1.05
CA PHE A 153 8.35 -4.90 0.02
C PHE A 153 7.72 -4.71 1.41
N VAL A 154 6.99 -3.61 1.62
CA VAL A 154 6.32 -3.32 2.89
C VAL A 154 5.26 -4.38 3.21
N THR A 155 4.50 -4.82 2.22
CA THR A 155 3.44 -5.81 2.41
C THR A 155 4.01 -7.15 2.86
N ILE A 156 5.07 -7.62 2.18
CA ILE A 156 5.81 -8.84 2.55
C ILE A 156 6.43 -8.70 3.95
N LEU A 157 7.07 -7.56 4.24
CA LEU A 157 7.68 -7.31 5.55
C LEU A 157 6.66 -7.41 6.69
N LEU A 158 5.47 -6.84 6.51
CA LEU A 158 4.41 -6.89 7.52
C LEU A 158 3.87 -8.32 7.73
N TYR A 159 3.77 -9.12 6.67
CA TYR A 159 3.37 -10.54 6.81
C TYR A 159 4.43 -11.36 7.55
N ILE A 160 5.70 -11.22 7.16
CA ILE A 160 6.81 -11.91 7.82
C ILE A 160 6.83 -11.53 9.31
N LEU A 161 6.74 -10.24 9.62
CA LEU A 161 6.72 -9.77 11.01
C LEU A 161 5.52 -10.32 11.80
N GLY A 162 4.32 -10.36 11.21
CA GLY A 162 3.14 -10.94 11.86
C GLY A 162 3.29 -12.44 12.15
N VAL A 163 3.82 -13.21 11.18
CA VAL A 163 4.05 -14.65 11.33
C VAL A 163 5.14 -14.90 12.36
N SER A 164 6.25 -14.16 12.31
CA SER A 164 7.35 -14.32 13.26
C SER A 164 6.91 -14.02 14.69
N ILE A 165 6.16 -12.94 14.92
CA ILE A 165 5.71 -12.58 16.27
C ILE A 165 4.71 -13.62 16.80
N SER A 166 3.72 -14.04 15.98
CA SER A 166 2.74 -15.05 16.42
C SER A 166 3.39 -16.41 16.70
N LEU A 167 4.37 -16.83 15.88
CA LEU A 167 5.15 -18.04 16.16
C LEU A 167 5.94 -17.93 17.48
N ILE A 168 6.62 -16.81 17.72
CA ILE A 168 7.43 -16.65 18.94
C ILE A 168 6.55 -16.71 20.20
N LEU A 169 5.34 -16.16 20.13
CA LEU A 169 4.44 -16.06 21.28
C LEU A 169 3.71 -17.38 21.59
N ASP A 170 3.20 -18.09 20.56
CA ASP A 170 2.23 -19.18 20.77
C ASP A 170 2.72 -20.59 20.38
N LEU A 171 3.92 -20.74 19.80
CA LEU A 171 4.42 -22.05 19.32
C LEU A 171 4.49 -23.14 20.41
N HIS A 172 4.75 -22.73 21.66
CA HIS A 172 4.88 -23.62 22.82
C HIS A 172 3.66 -23.62 23.74
N SER A 173 2.54 -23.04 23.32
CA SER A 173 1.32 -23.05 24.12
C SER A 173 0.70 -24.45 24.19
N VAL A 174 0.00 -24.72 25.30
CA VAL A 174 -0.64 -26.02 25.56
C VAL A 174 -1.75 -26.30 24.54
N HIS A 175 -2.45 -25.27 24.07
CA HIS A 175 -3.57 -25.42 23.14
C HIS A 175 -3.15 -25.90 21.75
N PHE A 176 -1.97 -25.49 21.26
CA PHE A 176 -1.46 -25.92 19.96
C PHE A 176 -0.59 -27.20 20.04
N ALA A 177 -0.36 -27.75 21.23
CA ALA A 177 0.43 -28.97 21.42
C ALA A 177 -0.17 -30.20 20.71
N VAL A 178 -1.49 -30.20 20.48
CA VAL A 178 -2.23 -31.27 19.77
C VAL A 178 -1.79 -31.41 18.31
N TYR A 179 -1.35 -30.33 17.67
CA TYR A 179 -1.00 -30.36 16.25
C TYR A 179 0.48 -30.74 16.03
N PRO A 180 0.82 -31.44 14.94
CA PRO A 180 2.21 -31.60 14.50
C PRO A 180 2.89 -30.26 14.23
N SER A 181 4.20 -30.18 14.41
CA SER A 181 4.99 -28.94 14.27
C SER A 181 4.79 -28.24 12.91
N GLY A 182 4.75 -28.99 11.81
CA GLY A 182 4.50 -28.43 10.47
C GLY A 182 3.11 -27.79 10.33
N ILE A 183 2.08 -28.42 10.90
CA ILE A 183 0.70 -27.92 10.85
C ILE A 183 0.55 -26.70 11.77
N ARG A 184 1.24 -26.65 12.92
CA ARG A 184 1.28 -25.46 13.77
C ARG A 184 1.76 -24.23 12.99
N VAL A 185 2.88 -24.36 12.28
CA VAL A 185 3.41 -23.26 11.47
C VAL A 185 2.40 -22.83 10.40
N LEU A 186 1.74 -23.79 9.74
CA LEU A 186 0.70 -23.51 8.76
C LEU A 186 -0.49 -22.74 9.38
N ILE A 187 -0.94 -23.11 10.57
CA ILE A 187 -2.02 -22.41 11.31
C ILE A 187 -1.62 -20.94 11.54
N PHE A 188 -0.42 -20.66 12.05
CA PHE A 188 0.03 -19.28 12.30
C PHE A 188 0.17 -18.46 11.02
N ILE A 189 0.64 -19.06 9.92
CA ILE A 189 0.70 -18.39 8.61
C ILE A 189 -0.72 -18.09 8.12
N PHE A 190 -1.61 -19.07 8.18
CA PHE A 190 -3.00 -18.94 7.74
C PHE A 190 -3.74 -17.83 8.50
N HIS A 191 -3.63 -17.82 9.83
CA HIS A 191 -4.24 -16.77 10.65
C HIS A 191 -3.60 -15.40 10.40
N THR A 192 -2.28 -15.30 10.24
CA THR A 192 -1.65 -14.00 9.94
C THR A 192 -2.08 -13.44 8.58
N VAL A 193 -2.25 -14.31 7.56
CA VAL A 193 -2.75 -13.89 6.24
C VAL A 193 -4.20 -13.43 6.34
N ASN A 194 -5.06 -14.20 7.01
CA ASN A 194 -6.49 -13.91 7.08
C ASN A 194 -6.84 -12.77 8.04
N THR A 195 -6.11 -12.60 9.14
CA THR A 195 -6.28 -11.48 10.08
C THR A 195 -6.09 -10.11 9.45
N ARG A 196 -5.42 -10.04 8.30
CA ARG A 196 -5.26 -8.78 7.61
C ARG A 196 -6.42 -8.44 6.67
N PHE A 197 -7.16 -9.44 6.20
CA PHE A 197 -8.07 -9.28 5.06
C PHE A 197 -9.34 -10.10 5.16
N SER A 198 -9.26 -11.40 4.87
CA SER A 198 -10.45 -12.22 4.65
C SER A 198 -11.08 -12.72 5.94
N GLY A 199 -10.37 -12.80 7.06
CA GLY A 199 -10.91 -13.30 8.31
C GLY A 199 -11.42 -14.75 8.30
N PHE A 200 -10.97 -15.58 7.36
CA PHE A 200 -11.14 -17.01 7.49
C PHE A 200 -10.39 -17.54 8.71
N GLN A 201 -11.00 -18.49 9.40
CA GLN A 201 -10.45 -19.13 10.60
C GLN A 201 -10.37 -20.64 10.40
N THR A 202 -9.20 -21.21 10.67
CA THR A 202 -8.99 -22.66 10.80
C THR A 202 -9.00 -23.11 12.25
N VAL A 203 -8.63 -22.23 13.18
CA VAL A 203 -8.69 -22.52 14.61
C VAL A 203 -9.40 -21.35 15.27
N ASP A 204 -10.17 -21.61 16.32
CA ASP A 204 -10.78 -20.53 17.10
C ASP A 204 -9.70 -19.57 17.58
N ILE A 205 -9.89 -18.29 17.25
CA ILE A 205 -8.97 -17.22 17.58
C ILE A 205 -8.93 -16.96 19.10
N ASN A 206 -9.94 -17.41 19.86
CA ASN A 206 -9.93 -17.37 21.33
C ASN A 206 -8.82 -18.20 21.98
N LEU A 207 -8.29 -19.21 21.28
CA LEU A 207 -7.26 -20.11 21.82
C LEU A 207 -5.85 -19.49 21.80
N PHE A 208 -5.68 -18.37 21.08
CA PHE A 208 -4.40 -17.66 21.02
C PHE A 208 -4.17 -16.83 22.28
N ALA A 209 -2.91 -16.66 22.66
CA ALA A 209 -2.58 -15.77 23.77
C ALA A 209 -3.05 -14.34 23.49
N SER A 210 -3.47 -13.61 24.53
CA SER A 210 -3.89 -12.21 24.43
C SER A 210 -2.83 -11.33 23.77
N ALA A 211 -1.54 -11.66 23.92
CA ALA A 211 -0.43 -10.97 23.25
C ALA A 211 -0.49 -11.10 21.72
N THR A 212 -0.79 -12.29 21.19
CA THR A 212 -0.93 -12.53 19.75
C THR A 212 -2.18 -11.85 19.20
N LEU A 213 -3.27 -11.86 19.96
CA LEU A 213 -4.50 -11.13 19.60
C LEU A 213 -4.26 -9.62 19.48
N LEU A 214 -3.45 -9.03 20.36
CA LEU A 214 -3.04 -7.62 20.24
C LEU A 214 -2.24 -7.36 18.96
N VAL A 215 -1.36 -8.28 18.55
CA VAL A 215 -0.62 -8.18 17.29
C VAL A 215 -1.57 -8.27 16.10
N TYR A 216 -2.53 -9.19 16.13
CA TYR A 216 -3.57 -9.30 15.10
C TYR A 216 -4.43 -8.05 15.02
N LEU A 217 -4.78 -7.41 16.14
CA LEU A 217 -5.47 -6.12 16.13
C LEU A 217 -4.66 -5.01 15.44
N LEU A 218 -3.35 -4.96 15.66
CA LEU A 218 -2.48 -4.01 14.98
C LEU A 218 -2.42 -4.27 13.46
N LEU A 219 -2.39 -5.55 13.04
CA LEU A 219 -2.41 -5.94 11.64
C LEU A 219 -3.75 -5.60 10.97
N MET A 220 -4.89 -5.90 11.61
CA MET A 220 -6.24 -5.53 11.16
C MET A 220 -6.38 -4.01 10.97
N ALA A 221 -5.81 -3.23 11.89
CA ALA A 221 -5.90 -1.78 11.85
C ALA A 221 -5.04 -1.15 10.74
N THR A 222 -4.06 -1.87 10.16
CA THR A 222 -3.05 -1.32 9.23
C THR A 222 -3.16 -1.92 7.82
N LYS A 223 -3.97 -1.30 6.95
CA LYS A 223 -4.00 -1.65 5.52
C LYS A 223 -2.80 -1.01 4.79
N PRO A 224 -1.94 -1.79 4.09
CA PRO A 224 -0.72 -1.29 3.45
C PRO A 224 -1.03 -0.35 2.28
N GLN A 225 -2.22 -0.49 1.69
CA GLN A 225 -2.68 0.38 0.61
C GLN A 225 -2.79 1.83 1.08
N MET A 226 -3.22 2.07 2.32
CA MET A 226 -3.26 3.42 2.91
C MET A 226 -1.85 3.96 3.19
N LEU A 227 -0.90 3.06 3.43
CA LEU A 227 0.49 3.44 3.68
C LEU A 227 1.22 3.82 2.39
N CYS A 228 0.85 3.22 1.26
CA CYS A 228 1.46 3.50 -0.04
C CYS A 228 0.65 4.48 -0.89
N ALA A 229 -0.64 4.66 -0.64
CA ALA A 229 -1.46 5.75 -1.20
C ALA A 229 -1.13 7.12 -0.57
N LEU A 230 -0.15 7.16 0.34
CA LEU A 230 0.37 8.40 0.90
C LEU A 230 0.95 9.26 -0.23
N ASP A 231 0.33 10.44 -0.40
CA ASP A 231 0.60 11.52 -1.35
C ASP A 231 1.88 11.33 -2.18
N GLU A 232 1.74 11.25 -3.50
CA GLU A 232 2.87 11.27 -4.43
C GLU A 232 3.74 12.54 -4.24
N THR A 233 3.14 13.61 -3.71
CA THR A 233 3.76 14.94 -3.66
C THR A 233 5.08 14.98 -2.86
N PRO A 234 5.25 14.46 -1.64
CA PRO A 234 6.50 14.62 -0.91
C PRO A 234 7.59 13.67 -1.44
N LEU A 235 7.21 12.50 -1.96
CA LEU A 235 8.13 11.46 -2.42
C LEU A 235 8.66 11.74 -3.83
N GLU A 236 7.76 12.11 -4.75
CA GLU A 236 8.19 12.61 -6.06
C GLU A 236 8.88 13.96 -5.95
N LEU A 237 8.38 14.95 -5.17
CA LEU A 237 9.13 16.21 -5.02
C LEU A 237 10.49 15.97 -4.37
N SER A 238 10.63 15.08 -3.40
CA SER A 238 11.96 14.84 -2.80
C SER A 238 12.90 14.11 -3.75
N TRP A 239 12.40 13.17 -4.56
CA TRP A 239 13.19 12.48 -5.58
C TRP A 239 13.56 13.39 -6.76
N LEU A 240 12.60 14.16 -7.27
CA LEU A 240 12.78 15.18 -8.31
C LEU A 240 13.67 16.31 -7.83
N ALA A 241 13.52 16.79 -6.59
CA ALA A 241 14.44 17.77 -5.99
C ALA A 241 15.87 17.20 -5.91
N LEU A 242 16.04 15.93 -5.56
CA LEU A 242 17.35 15.28 -5.58
C LEU A 242 17.92 15.11 -7.00
N GLN A 243 17.07 14.91 -8.02
CA GLN A 243 17.51 14.86 -9.43
C GLN A 243 17.83 16.25 -9.99
N ALA A 244 16.98 17.25 -9.76
CA ALA A 244 17.16 18.63 -10.17
C ALA A 244 18.40 19.25 -9.50
N GLN A 245 18.61 19.03 -8.20
CA GLN A 245 19.84 19.44 -7.52
C GLN A 245 21.10 18.76 -8.07
N GLY A 246 20.97 17.56 -8.64
CA GLY A 246 22.05 16.87 -9.34
C GLY A 246 22.36 17.45 -10.73
N LYS A 247 21.34 17.85 -11.48
CA LYS A 247 21.48 18.43 -12.84
C LYS A 247 21.93 19.90 -12.79
N VAL A 248 21.29 20.73 -11.97
CA VAL A 248 21.62 22.17 -11.85
C VAL A 248 23.09 22.36 -11.45
N LYS A 249 23.64 21.51 -10.59
CA LYS A 249 25.06 21.55 -10.22
C LYS A 249 26.03 21.01 -11.28
N ALA A 250 25.55 20.15 -12.19
CA ALA A 250 26.35 19.65 -13.30
C ALA A 250 26.40 20.65 -14.46
N GLU A 251 25.32 21.43 -14.65
CA GLU A 251 25.24 22.51 -15.63
C GLU A 251 25.93 23.80 -15.16
N THR A 252 25.96 24.09 -13.85
CA THR A 252 26.84 25.12 -13.27
C THR A 252 28.27 24.60 -13.09
N LYS A 253 28.95 24.25 -14.18
CA LYS A 253 30.42 24.36 -14.21
C LYS A 253 30.76 25.86 -14.34
N PRO A 254 31.68 26.42 -13.55
CA PRO A 254 32.01 27.83 -13.69
C PRO A 254 32.76 28.02 -15.02
N MET A 255 32.12 28.71 -15.97
CA MET A 255 32.85 29.42 -17.02
C MET A 255 33.68 30.49 -16.32
N VAL A 256 35.00 30.33 -16.40
CA VAL A 256 36.04 31.37 -16.35
C VAL A 256 36.01 32.33 -15.15
N ASN A 257 37.03 32.17 -14.32
CA ASN A 257 37.40 33.04 -13.21
C ASN A 257 38.09 34.30 -13.75
N ILE A 258 37.50 35.48 -13.61
CA ILE A 258 38.21 36.78 -13.74
C ILE A 258 37.71 37.76 -12.66
N ASN A 259 38.65 38.04 -11.75
CA ASN A 259 38.88 39.24 -10.92
C ASN A 259 38.01 39.54 -9.67
N ASP A 260 38.67 39.37 -8.53
CA ASP A 260 38.87 40.28 -7.38
C ASP A 260 37.75 41.24 -6.94
N SER A 261 37.30 41.06 -5.68
CA SER A 261 37.15 42.11 -4.66
C SER A 261 36.80 41.50 -3.27
N PRO A 262 37.35 42.01 -2.16
CA PRO A 262 37.06 41.49 -0.82
C PRO A 262 35.90 42.23 -0.14
N GLY A 263 35.05 41.48 0.56
CA GLY A 263 34.20 41.97 1.65
C GLY A 263 32.74 42.22 1.29
N LEU A 264 31.82 41.52 1.97
CA LEU A 264 30.68 42.13 2.67
C LEU A 264 29.94 41.10 3.54
N ALA A 265 29.53 41.63 4.69
CA ALA A 265 29.08 40.98 5.91
C ALA A 265 27.98 39.90 5.79
N ALA A 266 28.09 38.90 6.67
CA ALA A 266 26.98 38.05 7.06
C ALA A 266 25.93 38.86 7.84
N SER A 267 24.73 39.02 7.28
CA SER A 267 23.56 39.48 8.02
C SER A 267 22.79 38.30 8.61
N SER A 268 22.46 38.46 9.89
CA SER A 268 21.65 37.55 10.67
C SER A 268 20.19 37.62 10.25
N ASP A 269 19.53 36.47 10.11
CA ASP A 269 18.07 36.42 10.22
C ASP A 269 17.66 35.62 11.46
N ARG A 270 17.07 36.35 12.40
CA ARG A 270 16.44 35.86 13.63
C ARG A 270 14.95 35.61 13.37
N LYS A 271 14.54 34.41 13.81
CA LYS A 271 13.27 34.04 14.46
C LYS A 271 11.97 34.02 13.63
N GLY A 272 11.39 32.82 13.62
CA GLY A 272 9.95 32.59 13.77
C GLY A 272 9.75 31.34 14.64
N SER A 273 9.64 31.52 15.95
CA SER A 273 9.37 30.46 16.93
C SER A 273 7.88 30.34 17.18
N THR A 274 7.22 29.33 16.63
CA THR A 274 5.88 28.92 17.07
C THR A 274 6.00 27.85 18.14
N VAL A 275 5.61 28.21 19.36
CA VAL A 275 5.44 27.34 20.52
C VAL A 275 4.34 26.32 20.21
N SER A 276 4.62 25.03 20.35
CA SER A 276 3.60 23.99 20.29
C SER A 276 3.59 23.19 21.60
N VAL A 277 2.42 23.26 22.24
CA VAL A 277 1.99 22.66 23.51
C VAL A 277 2.40 21.19 23.66
N SER A 278 2.79 20.83 24.88
CA SER A 278 3.24 19.50 25.29
C SER A 278 2.08 18.51 25.41
N THR A 279 2.16 17.39 24.69
CA THR A 279 1.43 16.15 25.00
C THR A 279 2.46 15.06 25.28
N ALA A 280 2.43 14.51 26.49
CA ALA A 280 3.49 13.69 27.09
C ALA A 280 3.68 12.28 26.48
N GLY A 281 2.90 11.89 25.47
CA GLY A 281 2.98 10.56 24.84
C GLY A 281 4.00 10.38 23.70
N VAL A 282 4.79 11.40 23.35
CA VAL A 282 5.58 11.44 22.08
C VAL A 282 7.11 11.37 22.28
N LEU A 283 7.59 11.08 23.50
CA LEU A 283 9.02 11.09 23.82
C LEU A 283 9.89 10.13 22.98
N PRO A 284 9.55 8.84 22.79
CA PRO A 284 10.39 7.93 22.00
C PRO A 284 10.39 8.29 20.51
N ILE A 285 9.27 8.79 19.99
CA ILE A 285 9.13 9.18 18.58
C ILE A 285 9.93 10.44 18.29
N ARG A 286 9.92 11.44 19.20
CA ARG A 286 10.77 12.63 19.08
C ARG A 286 12.25 12.27 19.13
N TYR A 287 12.63 11.26 19.91
CA TYR A 287 14.00 10.76 19.96
C TYR A 287 14.42 10.12 18.62
N VAL A 288 13.60 9.22 18.07
CA VAL A 288 13.84 8.60 16.75
C VAL A 288 13.89 9.66 15.65
N GLN A 289 12.98 10.64 15.67
CA GLN A 289 12.99 11.75 14.69
C GLN A 289 14.24 12.64 14.81
N ARG A 290 14.75 12.88 16.02
CA ARG A 290 16.01 13.60 16.26
C ARG A 290 17.21 12.76 15.80
N PHE A 291 17.22 11.47 16.07
CA PHE A 291 18.25 10.54 15.62
C PHE A 291 18.33 10.46 14.09
N LEU A 292 17.19 10.28 13.41
CA LEU A 292 17.11 10.29 11.95
C LEU A 292 17.52 11.65 11.36
N ARG A 293 17.22 12.77 12.04
CA ARG A 293 17.68 14.12 11.64
C ARG A 293 19.21 14.22 11.70
N ARG A 294 19.83 13.71 12.77
CA ARG A 294 21.28 13.69 12.95
C ARG A 294 21.96 12.81 11.89
N GLN A 295 21.42 11.63 11.62
CA GLN A 295 21.91 10.72 10.58
C GLN A 295 21.77 11.32 9.17
N SER A 296 20.65 11.97 8.86
CA SER A 296 20.44 12.66 7.59
C SER A 296 21.44 13.80 7.38
N LEU A 297 21.67 14.63 8.41
CA LEU A 297 22.68 15.71 8.37
C LEU A 297 24.10 15.17 8.23
N ALA A 298 24.46 14.12 8.97
CA ALA A 298 25.77 13.48 8.87
C ALA A 298 26.01 12.91 7.47
N THR A 299 25.00 12.26 6.89
CA THR A 299 25.09 11.68 5.54
C THR A 299 25.10 12.77 4.46
N LYS A 300 24.38 13.89 4.68
CA LYS A 300 24.41 15.08 3.80
C LYS A 300 25.77 15.78 3.83
N ASN A 301 26.38 15.89 5.01
CA ASN A 301 27.71 16.47 5.17
C ASN A 301 28.80 15.56 4.58
N LEU A 302 28.70 14.24 4.75
CA LEU A 302 29.58 13.26 4.09
C LEU A 302 29.44 13.28 2.57
N ALA A 303 28.22 13.36 2.04
CA ALA A 303 28.00 13.52 0.60
C ALA A 303 28.61 14.84 0.10
N ARG A 304 28.45 15.94 0.84
CA ARG A 304 29.03 17.25 0.51
C ARG A 304 30.57 17.22 0.51
N GLN A 305 31.18 16.61 1.52
CA GLN A 305 32.65 16.42 1.62
C GLN A 305 33.19 15.53 0.50
N HIS A 306 32.49 14.47 0.13
CA HIS A 306 32.88 13.65 -1.01
C HIS A 306 32.76 14.42 -2.32
N PHE A 307 31.69 15.18 -2.55
CA PHE A 307 31.54 16.02 -3.75
C PHE A 307 32.64 17.08 -3.88
N THR A 308 33.05 17.74 -2.79
CA THR A 308 34.18 18.68 -2.80
C THR A 308 35.51 17.99 -3.05
N ASN A 309 35.75 16.81 -2.47
CA ASN A 309 36.98 16.04 -2.71
C ASN A 309 37.02 15.42 -4.12
N THR A 310 35.88 15.28 -4.80
CA THR A 310 35.80 14.75 -6.18
C THR A 310 36.13 15.84 -7.22
N GLN A 311 36.03 17.13 -6.89
CA GLN A 311 36.49 18.21 -7.77
C GLN A 311 38.02 18.37 -7.83
N LEU A 312 38.75 17.80 -6.86
CA LEU A 312 40.22 17.89 -6.80
C LEU A 312 40.95 16.68 -7.42
N ILE A 313 40.24 15.60 -7.78
CA ILE A 313 40.86 14.37 -8.30
C ILE A 313 39.94 13.80 -9.39
N ASP A 314 40.09 14.31 -10.61
CA ASP A 314 39.59 13.62 -11.80
C ASP A 314 40.77 12.83 -12.40
N THR A 315 40.59 11.51 -12.60
CA THR A 315 41.40 10.60 -13.48
C THR A 315 41.27 9.10 -13.15
N THR A 316 40.42 8.64 -12.21
CA THR A 316 40.23 7.17 -12.05
C THR A 316 38.78 6.70 -12.04
N ASN A 317 38.49 5.87 -13.03
CA ASN A 317 37.21 5.28 -13.44
C ASN A 317 36.60 4.26 -12.44
N ARG A 318 36.92 4.36 -11.14
CA ARG A 318 36.46 3.42 -10.10
C ARG A 318 35.79 4.16 -8.96
N ARG A 319 34.53 4.62 -9.09
CA ARG A 319 33.70 5.02 -7.91
C ARG A 319 32.18 5.32 -8.09
N PRO A 320 31.41 4.80 -9.08
CA PRO A 320 29.97 5.07 -9.16
C PRO A 320 29.11 4.40 -8.06
N GLN A 321 29.63 3.41 -7.33
CA GLN A 321 28.86 2.63 -6.35
C GLN A 321 28.66 3.34 -5.00
N ARG A 322 29.68 4.04 -4.47
CA ARG A 322 29.59 4.72 -3.16
C ARG A 322 28.65 5.93 -3.18
N LEU A 323 28.62 6.68 -4.29
CA LEU A 323 27.70 7.81 -4.46
C LEU A 323 26.24 7.34 -4.59
N LYS A 324 26.02 6.24 -5.32
CA LYS A 324 24.72 5.56 -5.39
C LYS A 324 24.26 5.06 -4.01
N TYR A 325 25.18 4.50 -3.21
CA TYR A 325 24.90 4.07 -1.84
C TYR A 325 24.51 5.24 -0.92
N LEU A 326 25.28 6.33 -0.92
CA LEU A 326 24.99 7.54 -0.12
C LEU A 326 23.64 8.17 -0.49
N ARG A 327 23.33 8.27 -1.79
CA ARG A 327 22.04 8.77 -2.29
C ARG A 327 20.89 7.85 -1.88
N SER A 328 21.08 6.53 -1.96
CA SER A 328 20.09 5.54 -1.54
C SER A 328 19.85 5.58 -0.03
N ARG A 329 20.92 5.76 0.76
CA ARG A 329 20.83 5.92 2.23
C ARG A 329 20.11 7.21 2.62
N LEU A 330 20.38 8.33 1.94
CA LEU A 330 19.66 9.60 2.19
C LEU A 330 18.18 9.47 1.85
N PHE A 331 17.87 8.85 0.70
CA PHE A 331 16.51 8.57 0.28
C PHE A 331 15.78 7.67 1.28
N LEU A 332 16.43 6.59 1.74
CA LEU A 332 15.88 5.68 2.74
C LEU A 332 15.55 6.40 4.05
N ILE A 333 16.46 7.25 4.55
CA ILE A 333 16.23 8.01 5.80
C ILE A 333 15.06 8.99 5.63
N TYR A 334 14.96 9.68 4.49
CA TYR A 334 13.87 10.61 4.23
C TYR A 334 12.54 9.87 4.04
N PHE A 335 12.55 8.75 3.34
CA PHE A 335 11.42 7.84 3.15
C PHE A 335 10.90 7.33 4.49
N ILE A 336 11.76 6.76 5.34
CA ILE A 336 11.37 6.27 6.67
C ILE A 336 10.79 7.40 7.53
N ARG A 337 11.38 8.60 7.48
CA ARG A 337 10.89 9.75 8.24
C ARG A 337 9.51 10.22 7.75
N ALA A 338 9.33 10.31 6.43
CA ALA A 338 8.05 10.67 5.82
C ALA A 338 6.99 9.62 6.16
N LEU A 339 7.32 8.33 5.98
CA LEU A 339 6.49 7.19 6.35
C LEU A 339 6.05 7.31 7.81
N ILE A 340 6.98 7.38 8.78
CA ILE A 340 6.63 7.47 10.20
C ILE A 340 5.74 8.67 10.51
N LYS A 341 6.07 9.87 10.02
CA LYS A 341 5.29 11.08 10.30
C LYS A 341 3.85 10.94 9.79
N HIS A 342 3.70 10.47 8.56
CA HIS A 342 2.39 10.35 7.92
C HIS A 342 1.58 9.19 8.47
N THR A 343 2.20 8.01 8.71
CA THR A 343 1.56 6.88 9.37
C THR A 343 1.03 7.27 10.73
N VAL A 344 1.83 7.97 11.54
CA VAL A 344 1.42 8.39 12.89
C VAL A 344 0.29 9.42 12.81
N SER A 345 0.37 10.40 11.92
CA SER A 345 -0.71 11.38 11.72
C SER A 345 -2.02 10.72 11.29
N PHE A 346 -1.95 9.77 10.36
CA PHE A 346 -3.11 9.01 9.87
C PHE A 346 -3.71 8.11 10.95
N ILE A 347 -2.86 7.42 11.71
CA ILE A 347 -3.26 6.58 12.84
C ILE A 347 -3.95 7.41 13.92
N ILE A 348 -3.47 8.61 14.22
CA ILE A 348 -4.06 9.46 15.26
C ILE A 348 -5.37 10.07 14.78
N LEU A 349 -5.39 10.72 13.61
CA LEU A 349 -6.57 11.45 13.13
C LEU A 349 -7.74 10.52 12.76
N THR A 350 -7.44 9.36 12.18
CA THR A 350 -8.46 8.41 11.69
C THR A 350 -8.89 7.39 12.73
N ARG A 351 -8.36 7.40 13.98
CA ARG A 351 -8.70 6.40 15.01
C ARG A 351 -9.27 7.00 16.30
N THR A 352 -9.30 8.32 16.45
CA THR A 352 -9.97 8.99 17.60
C THR A 352 -11.46 8.68 17.67
N TRP A 353 -12.15 8.64 16.54
CA TRP A 353 -13.57 8.25 16.47
C TRP A 353 -13.85 6.77 16.81
N LEU A 354 -12.87 5.87 16.66
CA LEU A 354 -13.03 4.46 17.04
C LEU A 354 -13.08 4.34 18.55
N PHE A 355 -12.26 5.13 19.24
CA PHE A 355 -12.30 5.22 20.69
C PHE A 355 -13.68 5.70 21.16
N PHE A 356 -14.29 6.65 20.44
CA PHE A 356 -15.66 7.09 20.73
C PHE A 356 -16.69 5.96 20.53
N PHE A 357 -16.61 5.17 19.46
CA PHE A 357 -17.51 4.02 19.26
C PHE A 357 -17.29 2.90 20.28
N ILE A 358 -16.03 2.61 20.65
CA ILE A 358 -15.69 1.68 21.74
C ILE A 358 -16.33 2.16 23.04
N PHE A 359 -16.16 3.43 23.39
CA PHE A 359 -16.76 4.02 24.58
C PHE A 359 -18.29 3.93 24.57
N LEU A 360 -18.93 4.25 23.44
CA LEU A 360 -20.38 4.21 23.30
C LEU A 360 -20.94 2.78 23.45
N ILE A 361 -20.31 1.78 22.84
CA ILE A 361 -20.71 0.37 22.98
C ILE A 361 -20.51 -0.10 24.42
N CYS A 362 -19.37 0.25 25.05
CA CYS A 362 -19.14 -0.07 26.46
C CYS A 362 -20.20 0.57 27.38
N ALA A 363 -20.65 1.79 27.09
CA ALA A 363 -21.70 2.48 27.86
C ALA A 363 -23.08 1.81 27.68
N ILE A 364 -23.42 1.40 26.46
CA ILE A 364 -24.69 0.72 26.17
C ILE A 364 -24.72 -0.68 26.81
N GLU A 365 -23.62 -1.43 26.70
CA GLU A 365 -23.52 -2.79 27.24
C GLU A 365 -23.11 -2.81 28.72
N TYR A 366 -22.93 -1.67 29.38
CA TYR A 366 -22.41 -1.57 30.75
C TYR A 366 -23.11 -2.51 31.74
N ARG A 367 -24.43 -2.70 31.60
CA ARG A 367 -25.21 -3.62 32.44
C ARG A 367 -24.87 -5.10 32.27
N LYS A 368 -24.33 -5.49 31.11
CA LYS A 368 -23.86 -6.85 30.80
C LYS A 368 -22.37 -7.03 31.08
N LEU A 369 -21.60 -5.93 31.10
CA LEU A 369 -20.21 -5.96 31.57
C LEU A 369 -20.19 -6.23 33.08
N ALA A 370 -19.08 -6.81 33.55
CA ALA A 370 -18.89 -7.32 34.91
C ALA A 370 -19.60 -6.50 36.01
N PRO A 371 -20.36 -7.16 36.91
CA PRO A 371 -20.13 -8.54 37.37
C PRO A 371 -21.05 -9.63 36.76
N VAL A 372 -21.83 -9.33 35.72
CA VAL A 372 -22.90 -10.24 35.24
C VAL A 372 -22.39 -11.37 34.32
N ASP A 373 -21.52 -11.11 33.34
CA ASP A 373 -20.97 -12.13 32.43
C ASP A 373 -19.43 -12.04 32.27
N PRO A 374 -18.66 -13.09 32.58
CA PRO A 374 -17.20 -13.09 32.42
C PRO A 374 -16.74 -13.16 30.96
N HIS A 375 -17.64 -13.57 30.05
CA HIS A 375 -17.34 -13.74 28.63
C HIS A 375 -17.49 -12.45 27.80
N ILE A 376 -18.11 -11.40 28.36
CA ILE A 376 -18.27 -10.08 27.74
C ILE A 376 -17.22 -9.15 28.34
N THR A 377 -16.05 -9.10 27.71
CA THR A 377 -14.94 -8.24 28.15
C THR A 377 -14.77 -7.04 27.23
N ILE A 378 -14.22 -5.95 27.79
CA ILE A 378 -13.83 -4.76 27.01
C ILE A 378 -12.89 -5.17 25.87
N PHE A 379 -12.01 -6.14 26.10
CA PHE A 379 -11.11 -6.66 25.08
C PHE A 379 -11.85 -7.24 23.87
N LYS A 380 -12.91 -8.03 24.07
CA LYS A 380 -13.73 -8.56 22.96
C LYS A 380 -14.46 -7.45 22.20
N ILE A 381 -14.95 -6.43 22.90
CA ILE A 381 -15.59 -5.26 22.28
C ILE A 381 -14.58 -4.50 21.41
N VAL A 382 -13.39 -4.24 21.94
CA VAL A 382 -12.29 -3.60 21.19
C VAL A 382 -11.92 -4.43 19.97
N PHE A 383 -11.84 -5.76 20.12
CA PHE A 383 -11.53 -6.66 19.02
C PHE A 383 -12.57 -6.59 17.90
N GLU A 384 -13.86 -6.68 18.25
CA GLU A 384 -14.94 -6.57 17.27
C GLU A 384 -14.93 -5.25 16.53
N ILE A 385 -14.77 -4.12 17.22
CA ILE A 385 -14.83 -2.81 16.58
C ILE A 385 -13.64 -2.61 15.64
N ILE A 386 -12.44 -3.07 16.02
CA ILE A 386 -11.26 -2.98 15.16
C ILE A 386 -11.41 -3.92 13.95
N SER A 387 -11.94 -5.13 14.13
CA SER A 387 -12.22 -6.08 13.04
C SER A 387 -13.30 -5.55 12.08
N ALA A 388 -14.39 -5.03 12.63
CA ALA A 388 -15.51 -4.41 11.89
C ALA A 388 -15.03 -3.19 11.10
N PHE A 389 -14.29 -2.28 11.74
CA PHE A 389 -13.66 -1.17 11.05
C PHE A 389 -12.78 -1.75 9.94
N GLY A 390 -11.86 -2.66 10.27
CA GLY A 390 -10.92 -3.31 9.36
C GLY A 390 -11.58 -4.02 8.17
N THR A 391 -12.89 -4.27 8.25
CA THR A 391 -13.66 -5.13 7.35
C THR A 391 -12.98 -6.50 7.22
N VAL A 392 -12.48 -7.04 8.33
CA VAL A 392 -11.75 -8.32 8.35
C VAL A 392 -12.70 -9.48 8.62
N GLY A 393 -13.67 -9.30 9.53
CA GLY A 393 -14.70 -10.31 9.80
C GLY A 393 -14.30 -11.38 10.81
N LEU A 394 -13.14 -11.26 11.47
CA LEU A 394 -12.79 -12.11 12.61
C LEU A 394 -13.51 -11.68 13.88
N THR A 395 -13.89 -12.66 14.69
CA THR A 395 -14.66 -12.50 15.91
C THR A 395 -14.09 -13.41 17.00
N LEU A 396 -14.09 -12.93 18.25
CA LEU A 396 -13.78 -13.75 19.43
C LEU A 396 -15.01 -14.56 19.91
N GLY A 397 -16.14 -14.48 19.22
CA GLY A 397 -17.34 -15.28 19.52
C GLY A 397 -17.84 -15.18 20.97
N TYR A 398 -18.83 -16.02 21.27
CA TYR A 398 -19.37 -16.22 22.61
C TYR A 398 -19.51 -17.73 22.84
N PRO A 399 -19.12 -18.26 24.02
CA PRO A 399 -19.32 -19.68 24.30
C PRO A 399 -20.80 -20.04 24.14
N ASP A 400 -21.10 -21.20 23.56
CA ASP A 400 -22.46 -21.71 23.27
C ASP A 400 -23.17 -21.13 22.03
N VAL A 401 -22.57 -20.14 21.35
CA VAL A 401 -23.15 -19.58 20.12
C VAL A 401 -22.16 -19.70 18.96
N SER A 402 -22.56 -20.40 17.90
CA SER A 402 -21.74 -20.58 16.69
C SER A 402 -21.69 -19.35 15.77
N SER A 403 -22.33 -18.25 16.17
CA SER A 403 -22.35 -16.98 15.44
C SER A 403 -21.39 -15.95 16.06
N SER A 404 -21.15 -14.85 15.34
CA SER A 404 -20.25 -13.78 15.80
C SER A 404 -20.66 -13.21 17.16
N PHE A 405 -19.68 -12.72 17.93
CA PHE A 405 -19.87 -12.01 19.20
C PHE A 405 -20.92 -10.89 19.10
N ALA A 406 -21.06 -10.26 17.93
CA ALA A 406 -22.07 -9.23 17.69
C ALA A 406 -23.51 -9.70 17.95
N THR A 407 -23.79 -11.01 17.92
CA THR A 407 -25.12 -11.58 18.14
C THR A 407 -25.66 -11.30 19.55
N VAL A 408 -24.79 -11.37 20.56
CA VAL A 408 -25.11 -11.19 21.99
C VAL A 408 -25.27 -9.70 22.37
N LEU A 409 -24.76 -8.81 21.52
CA LEU A 409 -24.85 -7.36 21.73
C LEU A 409 -26.28 -6.83 21.50
N SER A 410 -26.58 -5.70 22.13
CA SER A 410 -27.85 -5.01 21.97
C SER A 410 -28.05 -4.52 20.52
N PRO A 411 -29.31 -4.27 20.09
CA PRO A 411 -29.59 -3.71 18.77
C PRO A 411 -28.87 -2.38 18.51
N ALA A 412 -28.74 -1.52 19.52
CA ALA A 412 -28.01 -0.25 19.39
C ALA A 412 -26.50 -0.45 19.15
N SER A 413 -25.87 -1.41 19.83
CA SER A 413 -24.47 -1.76 19.56
C SER A 413 -24.28 -2.34 18.16
N LYS A 414 -25.23 -3.13 17.66
CA LYS A 414 -25.22 -3.68 16.29
C LYS A 414 -25.27 -2.58 15.22
N THR A 415 -26.05 -1.52 15.42
CA THR A 415 -26.10 -0.39 14.45
C THR A 415 -24.78 0.40 14.43
N ILE A 416 -24.12 0.55 15.59
CA ILE A 416 -22.80 1.18 15.68
C ILE A 416 -21.75 0.33 14.94
N ILE A 417 -21.77 -1.00 15.12
CA ILE A 417 -20.87 -1.92 14.39
C ILE A 417 -21.11 -1.83 12.88
N ALA A 418 -22.36 -1.87 12.41
CA ALA A 418 -22.69 -1.73 10.99
C ALA A 418 -22.19 -0.41 10.40
N THR A 419 -22.37 0.70 11.14
CA THR A 419 -21.84 2.02 10.75
C THR A 419 -20.31 2.01 10.67
N THR A 420 -19.66 1.35 11.64
CA THR A 420 -18.20 1.19 11.68
C THR A 420 -17.68 0.39 10.47
N MET A 421 -18.40 -0.65 10.04
CA MET A 421 -18.07 -1.41 8.82
C MET A 421 -18.19 -0.55 7.56
N LEU A 422 -19.27 0.23 7.43
CA LEU A 422 -19.48 1.13 6.30
C LEU A 422 -18.39 2.21 6.22
N MET A 423 -18.10 2.88 7.34
CA MET A 423 -16.99 3.83 7.43
C MET A 423 -15.65 3.15 7.14
N GLY A 424 -15.49 1.92 7.62
CA GLY A 424 -14.34 1.06 7.42
C GLY A 424 -14.04 0.75 5.96
N ARG A 425 -15.09 0.50 5.16
CA ARG A 425 -15.00 0.19 3.73
C ARG A 425 -14.72 1.44 2.87
N HIS A 426 -15.26 2.59 3.26
CA HIS A 426 -15.13 3.86 2.52
C HIS A 426 -13.93 4.71 2.94
N ARG A 427 -13.02 4.15 3.75
CA ARG A 427 -11.80 4.86 4.15
C ARG A 427 -10.98 5.25 2.93
N GLY A 428 -10.65 6.53 2.82
CA GLY A 428 -9.84 7.04 1.73
C GLY A 428 -10.63 7.42 0.48
N LEU A 429 -11.96 7.28 0.43
CA LEU A 429 -12.77 7.79 -0.70
C LEU A 429 -12.57 9.30 -0.87
N LEU A 430 -12.68 10.06 0.23
CA LEU A 430 -12.49 11.51 0.21
C LEU A 430 -11.05 11.93 -0.05
N ALA A 431 -10.06 11.12 0.37
CA ALA A 431 -8.65 11.37 0.07
C ALA A 431 -8.38 11.12 -1.43
N SER A 432 -8.86 9.98 -1.95
CA SER A 432 -8.73 9.61 -3.36
C SER A 432 -9.38 10.62 -4.30
N MET A 433 -10.50 11.24 -3.94
CA MET A 433 -11.12 12.29 -4.77
C MET A 433 -10.26 13.56 -4.81
N LYS A 434 -9.72 13.98 -3.66
CA LYS A 434 -8.82 15.14 -3.58
C LYS A 434 -7.48 14.90 -4.30
N ASP A 435 -6.95 13.69 -4.19
CA ASP A 435 -5.73 13.30 -4.87
C ASP A 435 -5.96 13.23 -6.38
N GLN A 436 -7.12 12.74 -6.83
CA GLN A 436 -7.49 12.73 -8.24
C GLN A 436 -7.54 14.16 -8.82
N GLU A 437 -8.16 15.10 -8.11
CA GLU A 437 -8.21 16.52 -8.50
C GLU A 437 -6.81 17.13 -8.57
N ALA A 438 -5.95 16.87 -7.58
CA ALA A 438 -4.58 17.37 -7.56
C ALA A 438 -3.72 16.79 -8.70
N ILE A 439 -3.88 15.49 -8.99
CA ILE A 439 -3.19 14.80 -10.08
C ILE A 439 -3.66 15.35 -11.43
N GLU A 440 -4.97 15.54 -11.61
CA GLU A 440 -5.52 16.11 -12.84
C GLU A 440 -4.98 17.52 -13.09
N HIS A 441 -4.94 18.38 -12.07
CA HIS A 441 -4.31 19.70 -12.15
C HIS A 441 -2.82 19.61 -12.52
N SER A 442 -2.05 18.72 -11.88
CA SER A 442 -0.62 18.58 -12.17
C SER A 442 -0.33 18.05 -13.59
N ALA A 443 -1.19 17.16 -14.10
CA ALA A 443 -1.08 16.61 -15.44
C ALA A 443 -1.41 17.67 -16.50
N ILE A 444 -2.41 18.52 -16.23
CA ILE A 444 -2.72 19.68 -17.06
C ILE A 444 -1.52 20.65 -17.11
N ASP A 445 -0.90 20.94 -15.97
CA ASP A 445 0.29 21.80 -15.90
C ASP A 445 1.49 21.21 -16.67
N LEU A 446 1.72 19.91 -16.59
CA LEU A 446 2.77 19.22 -17.35
C LEU A 446 2.53 19.28 -18.87
N LEU A 447 1.27 19.11 -19.29
CA LEU A 447 0.89 19.25 -20.69
C LEU A 447 1.07 20.67 -21.19
N ASN A 448 0.73 21.67 -20.36
CA ASN A 448 0.92 23.08 -20.67
C ASN A 448 2.42 23.41 -20.81
N ARG A 449 3.27 22.96 -19.87
CA ARG A 449 4.73 23.14 -19.97
C ARG A 449 5.32 22.53 -21.23
N ARG A 450 4.92 21.30 -21.59
CA ARG A 450 5.38 20.69 -22.85
C ARG A 450 4.92 21.47 -24.08
N ARG A 451 3.68 21.99 -24.05
CA ARG A 451 3.15 22.82 -25.14
C ARG A 451 3.98 24.10 -25.29
N GLU A 452 4.32 24.76 -24.19
CA GLU A 452 5.19 25.94 -24.17
C GLU A 452 6.60 25.63 -24.69
N GLU A 453 7.23 24.54 -24.25
CA GLU A 453 8.54 24.11 -24.77
C GLU A 453 8.53 23.88 -26.28
N ILE A 454 7.45 23.32 -26.82
CA ILE A 454 7.30 23.10 -28.28
C ILE A 454 7.12 24.44 -29.00
N ILE A 455 6.32 25.36 -28.46
CA ILE A 455 6.13 26.70 -29.05
C ILE A 455 7.45 27.48 -29.08
N LEU A 456 8.22 27.43 -27.99
CA LEU A 456 9.53 28.07 -27.90
C LEU A 456 10.52 27.49 -28.91
N LYS A 457 10.56 26.15 -29.05
CA LYS A 457 11.39 25.50 -30.08
C LYS A 457 10.97 25.89 -31.49
N TYR A 458 9.67 25.97 -31.76
CA TYR A 458 9.16 26.40 -33.05
C TYR A 458 9.56 27.86 -33.33
N GLN A 459 9.36 28.77 -32.37
CA GLN A 459 9.76 30.18 -32.46
C GLN A 459 11.27 30.34 -32.70
N GLN A 460 12.11 29.62 -31.96
CA GLN A 460 13.56 29.58 -32.15
C GLN A 460 13.92 29.07 -33.55
N THR A 461 13.28 27.99 -34.02
CA THR A 461 13.52 27.46 -35.36
C THR A 461 13.12 28.46 -36.44
N THR A 462 12.00 29.18 -36.29
CA THR A 462 11.60 30.25 -37.22
C THR A 462 12.50 31.48 -37.18
N LEU A 463 13.06 31.84 -36.01
CA LEU A 463 14.03 32.92 -35.87
C LEU A 463 15.38 32.53 -36.50
N ASP A 464 15.79 31.28 -36.32
CA ASP A 464 17.00 30.72 -36.93
C ASP A 464 16.85 30.65 -38.46
N THR A 465 15.68 30.25 -39.00
CA THR A 465 15.42 30.29 -40.45
C THR A 465 15.38 31.71 -41.00
N ASN A 466 14.75 32.66 -40.30
CA ASN A 466 14.72 34.06 -40.76
C ASN A 466 16.11 34.72 -40.74
N THR A 467 16.98 34.34 -39.78
CA THR A 467 18.37 34.84 -39.74
C THR A 467 19.30 34.13 -40.72
N THR A 468 19.02 32.86 -41.08
CA THR A 468 19.71 32.20 -42.19
C THR A 468 19.25 32.72 -43.55
N ASP A 469 17.96 32.97 -43.76
CA ASP A 469 17.45 33.59 -44.97
C ASP A 469 17.96 35.04 -45.14
N GLN A 470 18.09 35.81 -44.05
CA GLN A 470 18.74 37.13 -44.09
C GLN A 470 20.25 37.06 -44.42
N LYS A 471 20.98 36.09 -43.86
CA LYS A 471 22.39 35.86 -44.22
C LYS A 471 22.58 35.38 -45.65
N ILE A 472 21.68 34.53 -46.16
CA ILE A 472 21.69 34.05 -47.54
C ILE A 472 21.34 35.20 -48.50
N SER A 473 20.41 36.10 -48.14
CA SER A 473 20.14 37.30 -48.94
C SER A 473 21.29 38.30 -48.93
N ASP A 474 21.99 38.50 -47.81
CA ASP A 474 23.14 39.41 -47.73
C ASP A 474 24.40 38.85 -48.45
N GLU A 475 24.59 37.53 -48.47
CA GLU A 475 25.64 36.87 -49.28
C GLU A 475 25.31 36.88 -50.79
N LEU A 476 24.05 36.81 -51.19
CA LEU A 476 23.64 36.93 -52.60
C LEU A 476 23.69 38.37 -53.13
N ILE A 477 23.56 39.38 -52.26
CA ILE A 477 23.67 40.80 -52.63
C ILE A 477 25.13 41.25 -52.80
N THR A 478 26.12 40.44 -52.38
CA THR A 478 27.55 40.71 -52.59
C THR A 478 28.16 39.96 -53.78
N GLN A 479 27.35 39.27 -54.59
CA GLN A 479 27.77 38.58 -55.82
C GLN A 479 27.06 39.06 -57.10
N PHE A 480 26.42 40.24 -57.09
CA PHE A 480 25.95 40.93 -58.31
C PHE A 480 26.40 42.38 -58.37
#